data_AF-A0A2H5YWC9-F1
#
_entry.id   AF-A0A2H5YWC9-F1
#
_cell.length_a   1.000
_cell.length_b   1.000
_cell.length_c   1.000
_cell.angle_alpha   90.00
_cell.angle_beta   90.00
_cell.angle_gamma   90.00
#
_symmetry.space_group_name_H-M   'P 1'
#
loop_
_entity.id
_entity.type
_entity.pdbx_description
1 polymer ?
#
loop_
_entity_poly.entity_id
_entity_poly.type
_entity_poly.pdbx_seq_one_letter_code
_entity_poly.pdbx_strand_id
1 'polypeptide(L)'
;MRRLARLLRWIVLGLIGAALYEQLRRPAHERTWTGRIGPVPYDFRPPTLDRARERLWNLNDPSLLTPTVWGVGWSINLAALRQRVRPLLDAATRRLNHSAGGR
;
A
#
# COMPACT_ATOMS: atom_id res chain seq x y z
N MET A 1 5.51 23.15 6.04
CA MET A 1 5.65 21.91 5.25
C MET A 1 7.01 21.21 5.37
N ARG A 2 8.16 21.90 5.21
CA ARG A 2 9.50 21.27 5.24
C ARG A 2 9.88 20.53 6.54
N ARG A 3 9.38 20.98 7.70
CA ARG A 3 9.61 20.30 9.00
C ARG A 3 8.87 18.96 9.10
N LEU A 4 7.64 18.91 8.59
CA LEU A 4 6.83 17.68 8.56
C LEU A 4 7.46 16.61 7.67
N ALA A 5 7.90 16.99 6.46
CA ALA A 5 8.63 16.09 5.57
C ALA A 5 9.90 15.52 6.22
N ARG A 6 10.59 16.32 7.04
CA ARG A 6 11.78 15.89 7.78
C ARG A 6 11.44 14.87 8.87
N LEU A 7 10.36 15.09 9.61
CA LEU A 7 9.87 14.14 10.62
C LEU A 7 9.44 12.82 9.98
N LEU A 8 8.67 12.87 8.89
CA LEU A 8 8.27 11.68 8.13
C LEU A 8 9.49 10.88 7.64
N ARG A 9 10.52 11.57 7.13
CA ARG A 9 11.77 10.92 6.72
C ARG A 9 12.43 10.17 7.88
N TRP A 10 12.50 10.77 9.07
CA TRP A 10 13.06 10.11 10.24
C TRP A 10 12.23 8.92 10.71
N ILE A 11 10.90 9.01 10.63
CA ILE A 11 10.01 7.88 10.92
C ILE A 11 10.28 6.72 9.95
N VAL A 12 10.35 7.00 8.64
CA VAL A 12 10.64 5.97 7.62
C VAL A 12 12.01 5.34 7.86
N LEU A 13 13.05 6.14 8.09
CA LEU A 13 14.39 5.64 8.39
C LEU A 13 14.41 4.78 9.68
N GLY A 14 13.69 5.21 10.71
CA GLY A 14 13.55 4.45 11.95
C GLY A 14 12.87 3.10 11.74
N LEU A 15 11.80 3.06 10.95
CA LEU A 15 11.10 1.80 10.61
C LEU A 15 12.00 0.85 9.79
N ILE A 16 12.75 1.38 8.82
CA ILE A 16 13.72 0.57 8.05
C ILE A 16 14.80 0.01 8.99
N GLY A 17 15.38 0.85 9.85
CA GLY A 17 16.40 0.44 10.81
C GLY A 17 15.88 -0.63 11.79
N ALA A 18 14.67 -0.45 12.32
CA ALA A 18 14.03 -1.43 13.19
C ALA A 18 13.77 -2.77 12.47
N ALA A 19 13.35 -2.74 11.20
CA ALA A 19 13.10 -3.95 10.42
C ALA A 19 14.41 -4.70 10.14
N LEU A 20 15.48 -3.98 9.80
CA LEU A 20 16.81 -4.57 9.60
C LEU A 20 17.36 -5.13 10.92
N TYR A 21 17.21 -4.40 12.04
CA TYR A 21 17.62 -4.89 13.37
C TYR A 21 16.90 -6.20 13.74
N GLU A 22 15.59 -6.27 13.49
CA GLU A 22 14.77 -7.46 13.75
C GLU A 22 15.21 -8.69 12.94
N GLN A 23 15.75 -8.47 11.74
CA GLN A 23 16.24 -9.54 10.86
C GLN A 23 17.70 -9.90 11.17
N LEU A 24 18.56 -8.92 11.46
CA LEU A 24 19.97 -9.16 11.75
C LEU A 24 20.21 -9.80 13.12
N ARG A 25 19.33 -9.57 14.11
CA ARG A 25 19.37 -10.27 15.40
C ARG A 25 19.09 -11.77 15.29
N ARG A 26 18.44 -12.21 14.21
CA ARG A 26 18.16 -13.63 13.95
C ARG A 26 19.39 -14.29 13.33
N PRO A 27 19.68 -15.56 13.67
CA PRO A 27 20.73 -16.31 13.01
C PRO A 27 20.45 -16.37 11.49
N ALA A 28 21.52 -16.39 10.69
CA ALA A 28 21.43 -16.14 9.24
C ALA A 28 20.44 -17.06 8.51
N HIS A 29 20.28 -18.30 8.98
CA HIS A 29 19.37 -19.29 8.41
C HIS A 29 17.88 -19.07 8.77
N GLU A 30 17.57 -18.27 9.78
CA GLU A 30 16.19 -17.97 10.20
C GLU A 30 15.68 -16.62 9.68
N ARG A 31 16.49 -15.91 8.87
CA ARG A 31 16.13 -14.60 8.33
C ARG A 31 15.10 -14.74 7.22
N THR A 32 13.90 -14.24 7.47
CA THR A 32 12.78 -14.30 6.51
C THR A 32 12.77 -13.09 5.57
N TRP A 33 13.39 -11.97 5.96
CA TRP A 33 13.37 -10.69 5.25
C TRP A 33 11.96 -10.14 4.98
N THR A 34 10.98 -10.59 5.77
CA THR A 34 9.59 -10.14 5.74
C THR A 34 8.98 -10.18 7.13
N GLY A 35 8.07 -9.25 7.43
CA GLY A 35 7.44 -9.14 8.74
C GLY A 35 6.57 -7.90 8.87
N ARG A 36 6.33 -7.47 10.10
CA ARG A 36 5.59 -6.23 10.41
C ARG A 36 6.13 -5.58 11.69
N ILE A 37 6.16 -4.26 11.72
CA ILE A 37 6.45 -3.46 12.92
C ILE A 37 5.16 -2.77 13.34
N GLY A 38 4.51 -3.30 14.36
CA GLY A 38 3.15 -2.87 14.74
C GLY A 38 2.18 -3.06 13.56
N PRO A 39 1.50 -1.99 13.08
CA PRO A 39 0.61 -2.09 11.92
C PRO A 39 1.37 -2.04 10.57
N VAL A 40 2.65 -1.65 10.55
CA VAL A 40 3.40 -1.38 9.32
C VAL A 40 4.04 -2.67 8.78
N PRO A 41 3.62 -3.19 7.62
CA PRO A 41 4.25 -4.36 7.01
C PRO A 41 5.60 -4.02 6.38
N TYR A 42 6.49 -5.01 6.27
CA TYR A 42 7.71 -4.90 5.47
C TYR A 42 8.03 -6.20 4.70
N ASP A 43 8.61 -6.06 3.52
CA ASP A 43 9.03 -7.17 2.65
C ASP A 43 10.28 -6.74 1.86
N PHE A 44 11.44 -7.25 2.21
CA PHE A 44 12.71 -6.97 1.53
C PHE A 44 13.12 -8.05 0.53
N ARG A 45 12.28 -9.07 0.34
CA ARG A 45 12.54 -10.12 -0.65
C ARG A 45 12.43 -9.54 -2.05
N PRO A 46 13.17 -10.07 -3.04
CA PRO A 46 13.02 -9.65 -4.42
C PRO A 46 11.54 -9.67 -4.85
N PRO A 47 11.03 -8.57 -5.43
CA PRO A 47 9.66 -8.53 -5.90
C PRO A 47 9.49 -9.50 -7.06
N THR A 48 8.38 -10.24 -7.07
CA THR A 48 7.97 -11.05 -8.22
C THR A 48 6.73 -10.43 -8.86
N LEU A 49 6.58 -10.60 -10.18
CA LEU A 49 5.41 -10.09 -10.90
C LEU A 49 4.11 -10.66 -10.34
N ASP A 50 4.12 -11.94 -9.96
CA ASP A 50 2.97 -12.60 -9.35
C ASP A 50 2.58 -11.93 -8.02
N ARG A 51 3.53 -11.69 -7.11
CA ARG A 51 3.27 -10.97 -5.85
C ARG A 51 2.83 -9.53 -6.09
N ALA A 52 3.42 -8.85 -7.07
CA ALA A 52 3.02 -7.49 -7.41
C ALA A 52 1.55 -7.46 -7.87
N ARG A 53 1.15 -8.40 -8.74
CA ARG A 53 -0.23 -8.54 -9.20
C ARG A 53 -1.18 -8.89 -8.07
N GLU A 54 -0.82 -9.84 -7.21
CA GLU A 54 -1.64 -10.24 -6.05
C GLU A 54 -1.86 -9.12 -5.03
N ARG A 55 -0.91 -8.20 -4.88
CA ARG A 55 -1.03 -7.11 -3.90
C ARG A 55 -1.61 -5.82 -4.48
N LEU A 56 -1.37 -5.55 -5.76
CA LEU A 56 -1.84 -4.33 -6.43
C LEU A 56 -3.16 -4.53 -7.18
N TRP A 57 -3.47 -5.75 -7.62
CA TRP A 57 -4.63 -6.04 -8.47
C TRP A 57 -5.28 -7.38 -8.10
N ASN A 58 -5.93 -7.41 -6.94
CA ASN A 58 -6.65 -8.59 -6.47
C ASN A 58 -8.14 -8.29 -6.36
N LEU A 59 -8.94 -8.95 -7.21
CA LEU A 59 -10.39 -8.82 -7.22
C LEU A 59 -11.06 -9.58 -6.07
N ASN A 60 -10.37 -10.56 -5.49
CA ASN A 60 -10.88 -11.39 -4.41
C ASN A 60 -10.59 -10.78 -3.02
N ASP A 61 -9.70 -9.79 -2.94
CA ASP A 61 -9.39 -9.07 -1.70
C ASP A 61 -10.11 -7.71 -1.69
N PRO A 62 -11.10 -7.50 -0.80
CA PRO A 62 -11.82 -6.23 -0.70
C PRO A 62 -11.02 -5.12 0.02
N SER A 63 -9.84 -5.44 0.56
CA SER A 63 -8.98 -4.53 1.29
C SER A 63 -8.37 -3.48 0.35
N LEU A 64 -8.44 -2.20 0.72
CA LEU A 64 -7.75 -1.14 -0.04
C LEU A 64 -6.25 -1.13 0.21
N LEU A 65 -5.86 -1.37 1.46
CA LEU A 65 -4.47 -1.37 1.88
C LEU A 65 -3.99 -2.80 1.93
N THR A 66 -3.00 -3.11 1.11
CA THR A 66 -2.34 -4.41 1.10
C THR A 66 -0.93 -4.25 1.66
N PRO A 67 -0.28 -5.33 2.14
CA PRO A 67 1.14 -5.28 2.46
C PRO A 67 1.95 -4.75 1.27
N THR A 68 3.06 -4.05 1.51
CA THR A 68 3.88 -3.57 0.39
C THR A 68 4.40 -4.71 -0.47
N VAL A 69 4.51 -4.49 -1.78
CA VAL A 69 5.19 -5.43 -2.70
C VAL A 69 6.67 -5.55 -2.34
N TRP A 70 7.29 -4.42 -1.97
CA TRP A 70 8.69 -4.33 -1.58
C TRP A 70 8.94 -3.13 -0.66
N GLY A 71 9.89 -3.26 0.27
CA GLY A 71 10.26 -2.22 1.23
C GLY A 71 9.43 -2.25 2.51
N VAL A 72 9.08 -1.08 3.03
CA VAL A 72 8.34 -0.90 4.30
C VAL A 72 7.08 -0.06 4.04
N GLY A 73 5.92 -0.56 4.48
CA GLY A 73 4.64 0.13 4.37
C GLY A 73 3.56 -0.70 3.69
N TRP A 74 2.57 0.01 3.15
CA TRP A 74 1.41 -0.57 2.47
C TRP A 74 1.43 -0.23 0.99
N SER A 75 0.87 -1.12 0.19
CA SER A 75 0.48 -0.88 -1.20
C SER A 75 -1.03 -0.66 -1.28
N ILE A 76 -1.51 -0.23 -2.45
CA ILE A 76 -2.93 -0.01 -2.71
C ILE A 76 -3.42 -1.08 -3.67
N ASN A 77 -4.50 -1.77 -3.30
CA ASN A 77 -5.22 -2.63 -4.22
C ASN A 77 -6.06 -1.77 -5.18
N LEU A 78 -5.56 -1.58 -6.39
CA LEU A 78 -6.19 -0.76 -7.42
C LEU A 78 -7.52 -1.36 -7.89
N ALA A 79 -7.69 -2.68 -7.81
CA ALA A 79 -8.96 -3.33 -8.15
C ALA A 79 -10.06 -2.93 -7.14
N ALA A 80 -9.76 -3.00 -5.84
CA ALA A 80 -10.67 -2.56 -4.79
C ALA A 80 -10.91 -1.04 -4.84
N LEU A 81 -9.87 -0.25 -5.13
CA LEU A 81 -10.01 1.20 -5.30
C LEU A 81 -10.98 1.54 -6.45
N ARG A 82 -10.84 0.87 -7.59
CA ARG A 82 -11.73 1.05 -8.75
C ARG A 82 -13.18 0.76 -8.38
N GLN A 83 -13.43 -0.34 -7.65
CA GLN A 83 -14.79 -0.70 -7.22
C GLN A 83 -15.42 0.35 -6.31
N ARG A 84 -14.63 0.96 -5.41
CA ARG A 84 -15.13 2.01 -4.49
C ARG A 84 -15.35 3.36 -5.18
N VAL A 85 -14.55 3.68 -6.18
CA VAL A 85 -14.63 4.97 -6.90
C VAL A 85 -15.72 4.95 -7.98
N ARG A 86 -16.02 3.80 -8.58
CA ARG A 86 -16.97 3.68 -9.69
C ARG A 86 -18.37 4.27 -9.39
N PRO A 87 -19.02 3.98 -8.24
CA PRO A 87 -20.32 4.58 -7.92
C PRO A 87 -20.29 6.10 -7.80
N LEU A 88 -19.16 6.65 -7.32
CA LEU A 88 -18.98 8.10 -7.18
C LEU A 88 -18.86 8.77 -8.56
N LEU A 89 -18.11 8.16 -9.47
CA LEU A 89 -17.99 8.63 -10.85
C LEU A 89 -19.33 8.54 -11.60
N ASP A 90 -20.10 7.46 -11.38
CA ASP A 90 -21.41 7.29 -12.01
C ASP A 90 -22.43 8.31 -11.47
N ALA A 91 -22.34 8.66 -10.19
CA ALA A 91 -23.16 9.72 -9.60
C ALA A 91 -22.80 11.12 -10.14
N ALA A 92 -21.49 11.41 -10.28
CA ALA A 92 -21.02 12.67 -10.82
C ALA A 92 -21.45 12.84 -12.30
N THR A 93 -21.25 11.80 -13.11
CA THR A 93 -21.64 11.80 -14.53
C THR A 93 -23.15 12.00 -14.70
N ARG A 94 -23.99 11.33 -13.87
CA ARG A 94 -25.45 11.53 -13.90
C ARG A 94 -25.86 12.97 -13.61
N ARG A 95 -25.23 13.64 -12.64
CA ARG A 95 -25.52 15.04 -12.31
C ARG A 95 -25.24 15.97 -13.49
N LEU A 96 -24.10 15.80 -14.15
CA LEU A 96 -23.71 16.62 -15.30
C LEU A 96 -24.68 16.46 -16.48
N ASN A 97 -25.10 15.24 -16.77
CA ASN A 97 -26.06 14.97 -17.85
C ASN A 97 -27.45 15.53 -17.55
N HIS A 98 -27.89 15.50 -16.29
CA HIS A 98 -29.19 16.07 -15.90
C HIS A 98 -29.22 17.59 -16.02
N SER A 99 -28.10 18.28 -15.73
CA SER A 99 -27.98 19.74 -15.94
C SER A 99 -27.90 20.17 -17.41
N ALA A 100 -27.51 19.27 -18.32
CA ALA A 100 -27.34 19.59 -19.74
C ALA A 100 -28.62 19.39 -20.57
N GLY A 101 -29.56 18.55 -20.11
CA GLY A 101 -30.79 18.17 -20.85
C GLY A 101 -32.04 18.97 -20.52
N GLY A 102 -31.95 19.98 -19.64
CA GLY A 102 -33.07 20.87 -19.30
C GLY A 102 -33.07 22.15 -20.12
N ARG A 103 -33.43 22.07 -21.40
CA ARG A 103 -33.83 23.21 -22.23
C ARG A 103 -34.90 22.76 -23.22
#